data_AF-A0A7S0VV28-F1
#
_entry.id   AF-A0A7S0VV28-F1
#
_cell.length_a   1.000
_cell.length_b   1.000
_cell.length_c   1.000
_cell.angle_alpha   90.00
_cell.angle_beta   90.00
_cell.angle_gamma   90.00
#
_symmetry.space_group_name_H-M   'P 1'
#
loop_
_entity.id
_entity.type
_entity.pdbx_description
1 polymer ?
#
loop_
_entity_poly.entity_id
_entity_poly.type
_entity_poly.pdbx_seq_one_letter_code
_entity_poly.pdbx_strand_id
1 'polypeptide(L)'
;KSSDGKHIFVTIGAPETMLKYEAEHQRAKLRLREEYGGALCYYLGELDEKKAYDKPLDGFELFSSTLQLKLIDEVVRSRPYGSDEKDEPIDFDELMADGKVEEYFPLHHARMRMKLVLEWASLLTKPQPLEMVREYFGEQVALFYTWYGFYNTMLWIPALCGL
;
A
#
# COMPACT_ATOMS: atom_id res chain seq x y z
N LYS A 1 10.26 -22.61 3.18
CA LYS A 1 11.71 -22.90 3.37
C LYS A 1 12.42 -22.54 2.07
N SER A 2 13.53 -21.82 2.14
CA SER A 2 14.35 -21.49 0.98
C SER A 2 14.89 -22.76 0.30
N SER A 3 15.18 -22.67 -0.99
CA SER A 3 15.72 -23.78 -1.80
C SER A 3 17.07 -24.29 -1.28
N ASP A 4 17.85 -23.42 -0.65
CA ASP A 4 19.12 -23.75 0.01
C ASP A 4 18.94 -24.32 1.43
N GLY A 5 17.70 -24.32 1.94
CA GLY A 5 17.36 -24.83 3.27
C GLY A 5 17.82 -23.97 4.45
N LYS A 6 18.45 -22.81 4.21
CA LYS A 6 18.99 -21.93 5.26
C LYS A 6 17.92 -21.04 5.89
N HIS A 7 16.99 -20.55 5.07
CA HIS A 7 15.96 -19.61 5.53
C HIS A 7 14.57 -20.25 5.59
N ILE A 8 13.76 -19.79 6.55
CA ILE A 8 12.34 -20.12 6.66
C ILE A 8 11.56 -18.83 6.48
N PHE A 9 10.74 -18.79 5.43
CA PHE A 9 9.82 -17.68 5.20
C PHE A 9 8.50 -17.99 5.89
N VAL A 10 8.02 -17.04 6.69
CA VAL A 10 6.70 -17.05 7.32
C VAL A 10 5.90 -15.91 6.70
N THR A 11 4.74 -16.22 6.15
CA THR A 11 3.82 -15.22 5.60
C THR A 11 2.83 -14.83 6.67
N ILE A 12 2.72 -13.53 6.94
CA ILE A 12 1.74 -12.97 7.85
C ILE A 12 0.64 -12.30 7.02
N GLY A 13 -0.61 -12.51 7.41
CA GLY A 13 -1.76 -11.89 6.78
C GLY A 13 -2.90 -11.75 7.77
N ALA A 14 -3.83 -10.84 7.48
CA ALA A 14 -5.00 -10.59 8.31
C ALA A 14 -6.28 -10.87 7.50
N PRO A 15 -7.33 -11.43 8.13
CA PRO A 15 -8.62 -11.63 7.47
C PRO A 15 -9.28 -10.28 7.16
N GLU A 16 -10.14 -10.25 6.14
CA GLU A 16 -10.80 -9.02 5.68
C GLU A 16 -11.60 -8.31 6.79
N THR A 17 -12.23 -9.08 7.67
CA THR A 17 -12.98 -8.55 8.83
C THR A 17 -12.09 -7.73 9.77
N MET A 18 -10.88 -8.19 10.00
CA MET A 18 -9.89 -7.52 10.86
C MET A 18 -9.34 -6.27 10.18
N LEU A 19 -9.07 -6.35 8.87
CA LEU A 19 -8.63 -5.19 8.09
C LEU A 19 -9.68 -4.07 8.08
N LYS A 20 -10.96 -4.43 7.96
CA LYS A 20 -12.08 -3.48 8.02
C LYS A 20 -12.23 -2.85 9.40
N TYR A 21 -12.13 -3.65 10.45
CA TYR A 21 -12.14 -3.16 11.82
C TYR A 21 -11.02 -2.14 12.07
N GLU A 22 -9.79 -2.48 11.67
CA GLU A 22 -8.64 -1.58 11.81
C GLU A 22 -8.74 -0.34 10.92
N ALA A 23 -9.26 -0.48 9.70
CA ALA A 23 -9.52 0.67 8.84
C ALA A 23 -10.49 1.66 9.48
N GLU A 24 -11.51 1.17 10.20
CA GLU A 24 -12.46 2.01 10.93
C GLU A 24 -11.81 2.66 12.16
N HIS A 25 -11.05 1.88 12.93
CA HIS A 25 -10.35 2.36 14.13
C HIS A 25 -9.32 3.45 13.80
N GLN A 26 -8.50 3.21 12.77
CA GLN A 26 -7.47 4.12 12.28
C GLN A 26 -8.02 5.27 11.44
N ARG A 27 -9.35 5.31 11.23
CA ARG A 27 -10.01 6.30 10.37
C ARG A 27 -9.32 6.40 9.01
N ALA A 28 -9.11 5.25 8.37
CA ALA A 28 -8.57 5.17 7.03
C ALA A 28 -9.47 5.96 6.07
N LYS A 29 -8.88 6.81 5.24
CA LYS A 29 -9.64 7.62 4.27
C LYS A 29 -9.75 6.86 2.96
N LEU A 30 -10.99 6.67 2.50
CA LEU A 30 -11.31 6.07 1.21
C LEU A 30 -12.15 7.04 0.38
N ARG A 31 -12.07 6.90 -0.94
CA ARG A 31 -12.87 7.71 -1.87
C ARG A 31 -14.25 7.07 -2.02
N LEU A 32 -15.30 7.87 -1.94
CA LEU A 32 -16.65 7.45 -2.28
C LEU A 32 -16.83 7.41 -3.79
N ARG A 33 -17.75 6.58 -4.25
CA ARG A 33 -18.22 6.62 -5.65
C ARG A 33 -18.91 7.95 -5.93
N GLU A 34 -18.92 8.34 -7.19
CA GLU A 34 -19.56 9.58 -7.65
C GLU A 34 -21.05 9.65 -7.27
N GLU A 35 -21.77 8.52 -7.25
CA GLU A 35 -23.17 8.43 -6.79
C GLU A 35 -23.38 8.86 -5.33
N TYR A 36 -22.34 8.72 -4.51
CA TYR A 36 -22.32 9.11 -3.10
C TYR A 36 -21.54 10.42 -2.88
N GLY A 37 -21.24 11.17 -3.94
CA GLY A 37 -20.61 12.49 -3.92
C GLY A 37 -19.10 12.52 -4.14
N GLY A 38 -18.44 11.37 -4.40
CA GLY A 38 -17.04 11.34 -4.85
C GLY A 38 -15.98 11.76 -3.82
N ALA A 39 -16.39 12.15 -2.61
CA ALA A 39 -15.52 12.73 -1.59
C ALA A 39 -14.64 11.68 -0.90
N LEU A 40 -13.51 12.14 -0.33
CA LEU A 40 -12.71 11.35 0.61
C LEU A 40 -13.37 11.38 1.99
N CYS A 41 -13.76 10.22 2.49
CA CYS A 41 -14.33 10.08 3.83
C CYS A 41 -13.65 8.95 4.61
N TYR A 42 -13.86 8.93 5.92
CA TYR A 42 -13.38 7.84 6.75
C TYR A 42 -14.12 6.54 6.41
N TYR A 43 -13.41 5.43 6.54
CA TYR A 43 -14.00 4.12 6.42
C TYR A 43 -15.03 3.90 7.53
N LEU A 44 -16.23 3.49 7.14
CA LEU A 44 -17.37 3.19 7.99
C LEU A 44 -18.00 1.91 7.46
N GLY A 45 -18.22 0.92 8.33
CA GLY A 45 -18.81 -0.36 7.94
C GLY A 45 -20.17 -0.20 7.24
N GLU A 46 -21.00 0.74 7.71
CA GLU A 46 -22.33 1.04 7.13
C GLU A 46 -22.28 1.49 5.65
N LEU A 47 -21.20 2.16 5.26
CA LEU A 47 -20.99 2.62 3.88
C LEU A 47 -20.42 1.51 3.01
N ASP A 48 -19.63 0.61 3.57
CA ASP A 48 -19.12 -0.57 2.87
C ASP A 48 -20.24 -1.55 2.52
N GLU A 49 -21.20 -1.76 3.43
CA GLU A 49 -22.40 -2.57 3.16
C GLU A 49 -23.20 -2.06 1.95
N LYS A 50 -23.25 -0.73 1.77
CA LYS A 50 -23.88 -0.07 0.62
C LYS A 50 -23.00 -0.05 -0.63
N LYS A 51 -21.79 -0.59 -0.55
CA LYS A 51 -20.75 -0.54 -1.59
C LYS A 51 -20.49 0.90 -2.05
N ALA A 52 -20.50 1.84 -1.10
CA ALA A 52 -20.40 3.27 -1.40
C ALA A 52 -18.97 3.71 -1.75
N TYR A 53 -17.97 2.92 -1.36
CA TYR A 53 -16.57 3.18 -1.68
C TYR A 53 -16.21 2.83 -3.12
N ASP A 54 -15.35 3.67 -3.69
CA ASP A 54 -14.70 3.38 -4.95
C ASP A 54 -13.62 2.32 -4.75
N LYS A 55 -13.39 1.50 -5.77
CA LYS A 55 -12.36 0.46 -5.70
C LYS A 55 -11.04 1.02 -6.24
N PRO A 56 -9.88 0.56 -5.72
CA PRO A 56 -8.58 0.86 -6.32
C PRO A 56 -8.54 0.46 -7.81
N LEU A 57 -7.57 0.97 -8.56
CA LEU A 57 -7.37 0.69 -9.99
C LEU A 57 -7.22 -0.80 -10.35
N ASP A 58 -6.97 -1.64 -9.35
CA ASP A 58 -7.05 -3.08 -9.47
C ASP A 58 -8.48 -3.60 -9.66
N GLY A 59 -9.44 -3.08 -8.89
CA GLY A 59 -10.86 -3.43 -8.96
C GLY A 59 -11.29 -4.68 -8.16
N PHE A 60 -10.35 -5.37 -7.50
CA PHE A 60 -10.62 -6.64 -6.80
C PHE A 60 -10.90 -6.40 -5.32
N GLU A 61 -10.00 -5.70 -4.66
CA GLU A 61 -10.04 -5.46 -3.22
C GLU A 61 -10.61 -4.08 -2.90
N LEU A 62 -11.04 -3.88 -1.66
CA LEU A 62 -11.51 -2.57 -1.17
C LEU A 62 -10.33 -1.63 -0.88
N PHE A 63 -9.26 -2.17 -0.31
CA PHE A 63 -8.08 -1.42 0.08
C PHE A 63 -7.02 -1.48 -1.02
N SER A 64 -6.29 -0.39 -1.24
CA SER A 64 -5.12 -0.41 -2.13
C SER A 64 -4.00 -1.26 -1.54
N SER A 65 -3.06 -1.72 -2.38
CA SER A 65 -1.90 -2.51 -1.94
C SER A 65 -1.16 -1.85 -0.77
N THR A 66 -0.92 -0.54 -0.87
CA THR A 66 -0.23 0.23 0.18
C THR A 66 -1.06 0.28 1.46
N LEU A 67 -2.37 0.54 1.36
CA LEU A 67 -3.24 0.65 2.53
C LEU A 67 -3.40 -0.70 3.22
N GLN A 68 -3.56 -1.78 2.46
CA GLN A 68 -3.66 -3.12 3.02
C GLN A 68 -2.38 -3.53 3.74
N LEU A 69 -1.20 -3.30 3.16
CA LEU A 69 0.08 -3.57 3.83
C LEU A 69 0.24 -2.74 5.10
N LYS A 70 -0.19 -1.47 5.08
CA LYS A 70 -0.18 -0.60 6.26
C LYS A 70 -1.11 -1.13 7.36
N LEU A 71 -2.32 -1.58 7.00
CA LEU A 71 -3.27 -2.17 7.96
C LEU A 71 -2.75 -3.49 8.52
N ILE A 72 -2.11 -4.34 7.71
CA ILE A 72 -1.49 -5.59 8.18
C ILE A 72 -0.34 -5.28 9.14
N ASP A 73 0.55 -4.34 8.79
CA ASP A 73 1.66 -3.96 9.66
C ASP A 73 1.15 -3.44 11.02
N GLU A 74 0.09 -2.62 10.99
CA GLU A 74 -0.57 -2.12 12.20
C GLU A 74 -1.15 -3.27 13.05
N VAL A 75 -1.85 -4.22 12.42
CA VAL A 75 -2.39 -5.41 13.10
C VAL A 75 -1.31 -6.21 13.80
N VAL A 76 -0.14 -6.34 13.18
CA VAL A 76 0.94 -7.17 13.74
C VAL A 76 1.67 -6.45 14.86
N ARG A 77 1.80 -5.12 14.77
CA ARG A 77 2.41 -4.27 15.79
C ARG A 77 1.44 -3.87 16.90
N SER A 78 0.14 -4.07 16.71
CA SER A 78 -0.86 -3.84 17.75
C SER A 78 -0.94 -5.02 18.72
N ARG A 79 -1.65 -4.81 19.84
CA ARG A 79 -1.81 -5.87 20.84
C ARG A 79 -2.60 -7.03 20.25
N PRO A 80 -2.25 -8.28 20.58
CA PRO A 80 -3.01 -9.42 20.09
C PRO A 80 -4.48 -9.33 20.50
N TYR A 81 -5.37 -9.65 19.56
CA TYR A 81 -6.80 -9.59 19.81
C TYR A 81 -7.25 -10.75 20.70
N GLY A 82 -7.91 -10.44 21.82
CA GLY A 82 -8.45 -11.45 22.74
C GLY A 82 -7.42 -12.07 23.68
N SER A 83 -6.25 -11.45 23.82
CA SER A 83 -5.19 -11.89 24.73
C SER A 83 -5.32 -11.21 26.11
N ASP A 84 -4.61 -11.74 27.12
CA ASP A 84 -4.63 -11.13 28.45
C ASP A 84 -3.92 -9.76 28.41
N GLU A 85 -4.26 -8.86 29.34
CA GLU A 85 -3.70 -7.49 29.40
C GLU A 85 -2.16 -7.45 29.53
N LYS A 86 -1.55 -8.61 29.82
CA LYS A 86 -0.10 -8.81 29.95
C LYS A 86 0.61 -9.13 28.64
N ASP A 87 -0.13 -9.45 27.59
CA ASP A 87 0.49 -9.82 26.31
C ASP A 87 0.94 -8.56 25.57
N GLU A 88 2.24 -8.49 25.32
CA GLU A 88 2.89 -7.37 24.66
C GLU A 88 2.82 -7.52 23.13
N PRO A 89 2.75 -6.40 22.39
CA PRO A 89 2.82 -6.42 20.93
C PRO A 89 4.15 -7.00 20.46
N ILE A 90 4.16 -7.56 19.25
CA ILE A 90 5.37 -8.10 18.64
C ILE A 90 6.24 -6.93 18.17
N ASP A 91 7.42 -6.78 18.77
CA ASP A 91 8.45 -5.88 18.28
C ASP A 91 9.44 -6.63 17.38
N PHE A 92 9.29 -6.47 16.06
CA PHE A 92 10.22 -7.07 15.10
C PHE A 92 11.62 -6.48 15.18
N ASP A 93 11.78 -5.23 15.60
CA ASP A 93 13.10 -4.58 15.68
C ASP A 93 13.92 -5.22 16.80
N GLU A 94 13.29 -5.55 17.93
CA GLU A 94 13.90 -6.33 19.01
C GLU A 94 14.20 -7.77 18.56
N LEU A 95 13.27 -8.43 17.89
CA LEU A 95 13.48 -9.79 17.40
C LEU A 95 14.62 -9.89 16.36
N MET A 96 14.82 -8.83 15.57
CA MET A 96 15.94 -8.71 14.64
C MET A 96 17.25 -8.44 15.37
N ALA A 97 17.25 -7.57 16.38
CA ALA A 97 18.43 -7.31 17.22
C ALA A 97 18.89 -8.57 17.98
N ASP A 98 17.96 -9.40 18.44
CA ASP A 98 18.21 -10.68 19.09
C ASP A 98 18.67 -11.80 18.13
N GLY A 99 18.62 -11.57 16.81
CA GLY A 99 18.93 -12.57 15.79
C GLY A 99 17.92 -13.71 15.68
N LYS A 100 16.71 -13.55 16.24
CA LYS A 100 15.60 -14.52 16.13
C LYS A 100 14.89 -14.40 14.79
N VAL A 101 14.77 -13.17 14.28
CA VAL A 101 14.25 -12.83 12.95
C VAL A 101 15.39 -12.22 12.15
N GLU A 102 15.54 -12.63 10.90
CA GLU A 102 16.58 -12.07 10.04
C GLU A 102 16.12 -10.76 9.40
N GLU A 103 14.94 -10.77 8.79
CA GLU A 103 14.35 -9.60 8.14
C GLU A 103 12.82 -9.64 8.21
N TYR A 104 12.20 -8.47 8.23
CA TYR A 104 10.77 -8.26 8.10
C TYR A 104 10.50 -7.25 6.98
N PHE A 105 9.73 -7.65 5.97
CA PHE A 105 9.43 -6.79 4.83
C PHE A 105 8.06 -7.10 4.23
N PRO A 106 7.36 -6.07 3.69
CA PRO A 106 6.09 -6.27 3.01
C PRO A 106 6.28 -6.99 1.67
N LEU A 107 5.34 -7.86 1.33
CA LEU A 107 5.30 -8.53 0.04
C LEU A 107 4.54 -7.70 -1.00
N HIS A 108 5.08 -7.68 -2.22
CA HIS A 108 4.44 -6.99 -3.34
C HIS A 108 3.17 -7.69 -3.82
N HIS A 109 2.12 -6.92 -4.10
CA HIS A 109 0.98 -7.39 -4.89
C HIS A 109 1.42 -7.67 -6.32
N ALA A 110 1.56 -8.96 -6.66
CA ALA A 110 2.11 -9.41 -7.94
C ALA A 110 1.37 -8.84 -9.15
N ARG A 111 0.06 -8.69 -9.04
CA ARG A 111 -0.80 -8.16 -10.09
C ARG A 111 -0.52 -6.68 -10.40
N MET A 112 -0.56 -5.80 -9.39
CA MET A 112 -0.25 -4.38 -9.59
C MET A 112 1.18 -4.17 -10.04
N ARG A 113 2.11 -4.95 -9.50
CA ARG A 113 3.49 -4.95 -9.96
C ARG A 113 3.57 -5.24 -11.45
N MET A 114 2.91 -6.30 -11.91
CA MET A 114 2.91 -6.67 -13.32
C MET A 114 2.28 -5.57 -14.19
N LYS A 115 1.16 -5.00 -13.75
CA LYS A 115 0.49 -3.90 -14.45
C LYS A 115 1.39 -2.67 -14.59
N LEU A 116 2.02 -2.23 -13.50
CA LEU A 116 2.97 -1.11 -13.50
C LEU A 116 4.18 -1.37 -14.39
N VAL A 117 4.71 -2.60 -14.40
CA VAL A 117 5.84 -2.95 -15.26
C VAL A 117 5.45 -2.86 -16.73
N LEU A 118 4.29 -3.41 -17.11
CA LEU A 118 3.82 -3.44 -18.50
C LEU A 118 3.36 -2.07 -19.00
N GLU A 119 2.71 -1.27 -18.15
CA GLU A 119 2.14 0.01 -18.56
C GLU A 119 3.13 1.17 -18.47
N TRP A 120 4.13 1.08 -17.59
CA TRP A 120 5.04 2.18 -17.28
C TRP A 120 6.51 1.81 -17.29
N ALA A 121 6.96 0.88 -16.44
CA ALA A 121 8.41 0.68 -16.25
C ALA A 121 9.13 0.17 -17.52
N SER A 122 8.41 -0.51 -18.41
CA SER A 122 8.94 -1.00 -19.69
C SER A 122 8.78 0.00 -20.86
N LEU A 123 8.10 1.13 -20.66
CA LEU A 123 7.72 2.06 -21.73
C LEU A 123 8.20 3.48 -21.44
N LEU A 124 9.26 3.91 -22.14
CA LEU A 124 9.84 5.26 -22.00
C LEU A 124 9.01 6.36 -22.68
N THR A 125 8.06 6.00 -23.54
CA THR A 125 7.30 6.94 -24.37
C THR A 125 5.93 7.31 -23.82
N LYS A 126 5.46 6.63 -22.77
CA LYS A 126 4.17 6.90 -22.15
C LYS A 126 4.27 7.93 -21.02
N PRO A 127 3.21 8.74 -20.80
CA PRO A 127 3.14 9.57 -19.61
C PRO A 127 3.16 8.70 -18.35
N GLN A 128 3.72 9.24 -17.26
CA GLN A 128 3.82 8.54 -15.99
C GLN A 128 2.40 8.34 -15.38
N PRO A 129 1.98 7.11 -15.06
CA PRO A 129 0.67 6.85 -14.46
C PRO A 129 0.71 7.11 -12.95
N LEU A 130 0.72 8.39 -12.56
CA LEU A 130 0.93 8.83 -11.18
C LEU A 130 -0.07 8.22 -10.18
N GLU A 131 -1.32 8.04 -10.57
CA GLU A 131 -2.34 7.45 -9.68
C GLU A 131 -2.04 5.97 -9.39
N MET A 132 -1.57 5.21 -10.39
CA MET A 132 -1.19 3.81 -10.20
C MET A 132 0.06 3.67 -9.33
N VAL A 133 1.01 4.59 -9.48
CA VAL A 133 2.19 4.69 -8.62
C VAL A 133 1.76 5.02 -7.19
N ARG A 134 0.80 5.94 -7.00
CA ARG A 134 0.25 6.34 -5.70
C ARG A 134 -0.43 5.17 -4.98
N GLU A 135 -1.24 4.39 -5.67
CA GLU A 135 -1.93 3.25 -5.06
C GLU A 135 -0.96 2.12 -4.65
N TYR A 136 0.08 1.90 -5.44
CA TYR A 136 1.02 0.78 -5.24
C TYR A 136 2.19 1.10 -4.31
N PHE A 137 2.78 2.29 -4.40
CA PHE A 137 3.93 2.70 -3.59
C PHE A 137 3.59 3.73 -2.50
N GLY A 138 2.39 4.31 -2.54
CA GLY A 138 1.98 5.37 -1.62
C GLY A 138 2.28 6.78 -2.13
N GLU A 139 1.82 7.75 -1.34
CA GLU A 139 1.81 9.18 -1.72
C GLU A 139 3.23 9.77 -1.82
N GLN A 140 4.16 9.35 -0.96
CA GLN A 140 5.53 9.87 -0.95
C GLN A 140 6.26 9.56 -2.26
N VAL A 141 6.16 8.32 -2.74
CA VAL A 141 6.80 7.88 -3.99
C VAL A 141 6.09 8.51 -5.20
N ALA A 142 4.76 8.59 -5.18
CA ALA A 142 4.02 9.28 -6.24
C ALA A 142 4.37 10.76 -6.34
N LEU A 143 4.55 11.45 -5.21
CA LEU A 143 4.97 12.85 -5.19
C LEU A 143 6.38 13.02 -5.76
N PHE A 144 7.31 12.12 -5.41
CA PHE A 144 8.65 12.11 -6.00
C PHE A 144 8.60 12.03 -7.54
N TYR A 145 7.85 11.07 -8.09
CA TYR A 145 7.72 10.92 -9.55
C TYR A 145 6.96 12.09 -10.20
N THR A 146 5.97 12.66 -9.51
CA THR A 146 5.28 13.87 -9.94
C THR A 146 6.26 15.03 -10.11
N TRP A 147 7.11 15.26 -9.10
CA TRP A 147 8.14 16.30 -9.16
C TRP A 147 9.19 16.01 -10.23
N TYR A 148 9.65 14.77 -10.34
CA TYR A 148 10.61 14.34 -11.36
C TYR A 148 10.08 14.57 -12.78
N GLY A 149 8.83 14.19 -13.05
CA GLY A 149 8.17 14.46 -14.33
C GLY A 149 8.08 15.95 -14.65
N PHE A 150 7.66 16.75 -13.67
CA PHE A 150 7.60 18.21 -13.79
C PHE A 150 8.97 18.84 -14.05
N TYR A 151 10.01 18.40 -13.34
CA TYR A 151 11.37 18.89 -13.54
C TYR A 151 11.88 18.58 -14.95
N ASN A 152 11.68 17.35 -15.42
CA ASN A 152 12.06 16.96 -16.77
C ASN A 152 11.28 17.72 -17.85
N THR A 153 9.99 18.01 -17.65
CA THR A 153 9.22 18.83 -18.60
C THR A 153 9.74 20.26 -18.67
N MET A 154 10.12 20.86 -17.53
CA MET A 154 10.72 22.20 -17.50
C MET A 154 12.08 22.26 -18.19
N LEU A 155 12.87 21.19 -18.15
CA LEU A 155 14.20 21.14 -18.79
C LEU A 155 14.16 21.10 -20.32
N TRP A 156 13.05 20.71 -20.94
CA TRP A 156 12.94 20.68 -22.40
C TRP A 156 13.13 22.06 -23.03
N ILE A 157 12.59 23.13 -22.42
CA ILE A 157 12.70 24.50 -22.95
C ILE A 157 14.16 24.97 -23.00
N PRO A 158 14.93 24.98 -21.88
CA PRO A 158 16.33 25.40 -21.92
C PRO A 158 17.19 24.44 -22.76
N ALA A 159 16.89 23.13 -22.79
CA ALA A 159 17.62 22.19 -23.65
C ALA A 159 17.45 22.50 -25.14
N LEU A 160 16.25 22.91 -25.57
CA LEU A 160 15.98 23.32 -26.95
C LEU A 160 16.57 24.69 -27.29
N CYS A 161 16.55 25.65 -26.35
CA CYS A 161 17.15 26.98 -26.57
C CYS A 161 18.69 26.98 -26.55
N GLY A 162 19.30 25.99 -25.87
CA GLY A 162 20.75 25.85 -25.77
C GLY A 162 21.40 25.03 -26.89
N LEU A 163 20.59 24.44 -27.79
CA LEU A 163 21.03 23.74 -28.99
C LEU A 163 21.26 24.72 -30.14
#